data_AF-A0A255R2X0-F1
#
_entry.id   AF-A0A255R2X0-F1
#
_cell.length_a   1.000
_cell.length_b   1.000
_cell.length_c   1.000
_cell.angle_alpha   90.00
_cell.angle_beta   90.00
_cell.angle_gamma   90.00
#
_symmetry.space_group_name_H-M   'P 1'
#
loop_
_entity.id
_entity.type
_entity.pdbx_description
1 polymer ?
#
loop_
_entity_poly.entity_id
_entity_poly.type
_entity_poly.pdbx_seq_one_letter_code
_entity_poly.pdbx_strand_id
1 'polypeptide(L)' 'MPSGIERRREIRRLRTRRKKVAKLLARAKTGSMEKGEVARKLRALTPGADVIIEREGLNA' A
#
# COMPACT_ATOMS: atom_id res chain seq x y z
N MET A 1 -23.56 14.84 -9.51
CA MET A 1 -22.36 14.36 -10.25
C MET A 1 -22.73 13.07 -10.97
N PRO A 2 -22.38 12.85 -12.25
CA PRO A 2 -22.69 11.60 -12.94
C PRO A 2 -21.97 10.43 -12.27
N SER A 3 -22.70 9.39 -11.88
CA SER A 3 -22.19 8.20 -11.15
C SER A 3 -20.99 7.52 -11.84
N GLY A 4 -20.93 7.56 -13.17
CA GLY A 4 -19.79 7.03 -13.95
C GLY A 4 -18.45 7.75 -13.72
N ILE A 5 -18.46 9.00 -13.23
CA ILE A 5 -17.23 9.73 -12.89
C ILE A 5 -16.69 9.26 -11.54
N GLU A 6 -17.56 9.04 -10.57
CA GLU A 6 -17.19 8.57 -9.23
C GLU A 6 -16.61 7.17 -9.27
N ARG A 7 -17.23 6.26 -10.03
CA ARG A 7 -16.72 4.90 -10.24
C ARG A 7 -15.32 4.90 -10.86
N ARG A 8 -15.06 5.74 -11.87
CA ARG A 8 -13.73 5.86 -12.49
C ARG A 8 -12.70 6.44 -11.52
N ARG A 9 -13.08 7.43 -10.70
CA ARG A 9 -12.21 8.00 -9.66
C ARG A 9 -11.87 6.97 -8.60
N GLU A 10 -12.84 6.18 -8.17
CA GLU A 10 -12.64 5.07 -7.23
C GLU A 10 -11.65 4.03 -7.78
N ILE A 11 -11.86 3.55 -9.01
CA ILE A 11 -10.94 2.63 -9.69
C ILE A 11 -9.52 3.22 -9.76
N ARG A 12 -9.39 4.51 -10.08
CA ARG A 12 -8.10 5.19 -10.10
C ARG A 12 -7.44 5.21 -8.71
N ARG A 13 -8.19 5.51 -7.64
CA ARG A 13 -7.69 5.47 -6.25
C ARG A 13 -7.20 4.06 -5.87
N LEU A 14 -7.95 3.02 -6.21
CA LEU A 14 -7.57 1.62 -5.96
C LEU A 14 -6.29 1.24 -6.70
N ARG A 15 -6.18 1.60 -8.00
CA ARG A 15 -4.95 1.37 -8.79
C ARG A 15 -3.76 2.09 -8.20
N THR A 16 -3.92 3.34 -7.77
CA THR A 16 -2.85 4.12 -7.15
C THR A 16 -2.41 3.50 -5.82
N ARG A 17 -3.34 3.04 -4.98
CA ARG A 17 -3.00 2.32 -3.74
C ARG A 17 -2.19 1.06 -4.04
N ARG A 18 -2.65 0.22 -4.98
CA ARG A 18 -1.92 -1.00 -5.39
C ARG A 18 -0.48 -0.71 -5.84
N LYS A 19 -0.29 0.32 -6.67
CA LYS A 19 1.05 0.74 -7.13
C LYS A 19 1.94 1.20 -5.97
N LYS A 20 1.40 2.01 -5.04
CA LYS A 20 2.15 2.51 -3.88
C LYS A 20 2.55 1.39 -2.93
N VAL A 21 1.65 0.44 -2.66
CA VAL A 21 1.95 -0.77 -1.87
C VAL A 21 3.08 -1.55 -2.51
N ALA A 22 2.99 -1.87 -3.81
CA ALA A 22 4.03 -2.61 -4.52
C ALA A 22 5.40 -1.91 -4.43
N LYS A 23 5.44 -0.58 -4.55
CA LYS A 23 6.68 0.20 -4.44
C LYS A 23 7.29 0.14 -3.03
N LEU A 24 6.46 0.19 -1.98
CA LEU A 24 6.91 0.06 -0.60
C LEU A 24 7.46 -1.34 -0.31
N LEU A 25 6.79 -2.38 -0.79
CA LEU A 25 7.26 -3.76 -0.67
C LEU A 25 8.57 -3.99 -1.42
N ALA A 26 8.70 -3.46 -2.64
CA ALA A 26 9.95 -3.52 -3.39
C ALA A 26 11.11 -2.87 -2.62
N ARG A 27 10.88 -1.70 -2.00
CA ARG A 27 11.89 -1.01 -1.20
C ARG A 27 12.32 -1.78 0.04
N ALA A 28 11.37 -2.45 0.70
CA ALA A 28 11.66 -3.35 1.81
C ALA A 28 12.52 -4.54 1.36
N LYS A 29 12.19 -5.14 0.21
CA LYS A 29 12.92 -6.30 -0.36
C LYS A 29 14.34 -5.93 -0.78
N THR A 30 14.54 -4.75 -1.36
CA THR A 30 15.88 -4.28 -1.73
C THR A 30 16.69 -3.73 -0.57
N GLY A 31 16.14 -3.68 0.66
CA GLY A 31 16.81 -3.11 1.83
C GLY A 31 16.98 -1.59 1.78
N SER A 32 16.37 -0.90 0.82
CA SER A 32 16.46 0.56 0.68
C SER A 32 15.65 1.35 1.72
N MET A 33 14.84 0.67 2.52
CA MET A 33 14.01 1.26 3.56
C MET A 33 13.85 0.27 4.71
N GLU A 34 13.87 0.77 5.94
CA GLU A 34 13.71 -0.03 7.15
C GLU A 34 12.31 -0.67 7.21
N LYS A 35 12.23 -1.94 7.63
CA LYS A 35 10.97 -2.71 7.66
C LYS A 35 9.90 -2.04 8.52
N GLY A 36 10.27 -1.52 9.70
CA GLY A 36 9.35 -0.79 10.58
C GLY A 36 8.85 0.53 9.98
N GLU A 37 9.66 1.23 9.18
CA GLU A 37 9.21 2.43 8.45
C GLU A 37 8.24 2.07 7.31
N VAL A 38 8.49 0.96 6.61
CA VAL A 38 7.58 0.44 5.58
C VAL A 38 6.23 0.02 6.19
N ALA A 39 6.24 -0.67 7.33
CA ALA A 39 5.04 -1.07 8.05
C ALA A 39 4.17 0.14 8.44
N ARG A 40 4.79 1.21 8.99
CA ARG A 40 4.09 2.47 9.29
C ARG A 40 3.46 3.10 8.05
N LYS A 41 4.21 3.18 6.94
CA LYS A 41 3.70 3.74 5.67
C LYS A 41 2.57 2.90 5.07
N LEU A 42 2.60 1.57 5.23
CA LEU A 42 1.53 0.69 4.78
C LEU A 42 0.25 0.90 5.58
N ARG A 43 0.31 0.99 6.92
CA ARG A 43 -0.86 1.25 7.79
C ARG A 43 -1.57 2.55 7.45
N ALA A 44 -0.82 3.62 7.13
CA ALA A 44 -1.39 4.90 6.72
C ALA A 44 -2.06 4.87 5.33
N LEU A 45 -1.71 3.91 4.47
CA LEU A 45 -2.13 3.89 3.06
C LEU A 45 -3.40 3.05 2.82
N THR A 46 -3.54 1.92 3.52
CA THR A 46 -4.59 0.95 3.27
C THR A 46 -5.14 0.36 4.58
N PRO A 47 -6.46 0.37 4.80
CA PRO A 47 -7.09 -0.42 5.85
C PRO A 47 -6.96 -1.90 5.47
N GLY A 48 -6.24 -2.69 6.27
CA GLY A 48 -5.78 -4.05 5.92
C GLY A 48 -4.29 -4.17 5.64
N ALA A 49 -3.51 -3.14 5.98
CA ALA A 49 -2.06 -3.19 5.91
C ALA A 49 -1.46 -4.32 6.78
N ASP A 50 -2.07 -4.65 7.91
CA ASP A 50 -1.50 -5.62 8.85
C ASP A 50 -1.35 -7.02 8.22
N VAL A 51 -2.33 -7.45 7.42
CA VAL A 51 -2.24 -8.70 6.63
C VAL A 51 -1.07 -8.67 5.65
N ILE A 52 -0.80 -7.52 5.03
CA ILE A 52 0.30 -7.35 4.08
C ILE A 52 1.65 -7.35 4.81
N ILE A 53 1.72 -6.70 5.97
CA ILE A 53 2.92 -6.61 6.80
C ILE A 53 3.30 -7.99 7.32
N GLU A 54 2.33 -8.76 7.82
CA GLU A 54 2.53 -10.12 8.31
C GLU A 54 2.97 -11.06 7.19
N ARG A 55 2.28 -11.04 6.04
CA ARG A 55 2.63 -11.86 4.87
C ARG A 55 4.04 -11.61 4.33
N GLU A 56 4.52 -10.36 4.40
CA GLU A 56 5.82 -9.98 3.84
C GLU A 56 6.92 -9.92 4.92
N GLY A 57 6.63 -10.35 6.16
CA GLY A 57 7.62 -10.42 7.24
C GLY A 57 8.17 -9.06 7.65
N LEU A 58 7.33 -8.04 7.64
CA LEU A 58 7.67 -6.65 7.98
C LEU A 58 7.36 -6.30 9.44
N ASN A 59 7.06 -7.31 10.27
CA ASN A 59 6.92 -7.20 11.73
C ASN A 59 8.32 -7.11 12.37
N ALA A 60 8.98 -5.97 12.24
CA ALA A 60 10.22 -5.65 12.94
C ALA A 60 10.17 -4.19 13.41
#